data_AF-A0A421KZK9-F1
#
_entry.id   AF-A0A421KZK9-F1
#
_cell.length_a   1.000
_cell.length_b   1.000
_cell.length_c   1.000
_cell.angle_alpha   90.00
_cell.angle_beta   90.00
_cell.angle_gamma   90.00
#
_symmetry.space_group_name_H-M   'P 1'
#
loop_
_entity.id
_entity.type
_entity.pdbx_description
1 polymer ?
#
loop_
_entity_poly.entity_id
_entity_poly.type
_entity_poly.pdbx_seq_one_letter_code
_entity_poly.pdbx_strand_id
1 'polypeptide(L)' 'MFKRIFWMGLGVTAGVVLVTKAEAYVRANTPKRAREFVLGEDQDQVASRTLSGLVRQFTQTMHQRQDELDRRYLDRFQG' A
#
# COMPACT_ATOMS: atom_id res chain seq x y z
N MET A 1 18.70 -10.56 17.20
CA MET A 1 17.71 -9.93 16.28
C MET A 1 16.47 -10.80 16.03
N PHE A 2 16.62 -12.13 15.89
CA PHE A 2 15.53 -13.07 15.55
C PHE A 2 14.27 -12.97 16.42
N LYS A 3 14.42 -12.89 17.76
CA LYS A 3 13.29 -12.77 18.69
C LYS A 3 12.40 -11.57 18.37
N ARG A 4 12.98 -10.40 18.03
CA ARG A 4 12.21 -9.18 17.71
C ARG A 4 11.45 -9.33 16.39
N ILE A 5 12.07 -9.93 15.37
CA ILE A 5 11.43 -10.18 14.07
C ILE A 5 10.30 -11.20 14.22
N PHE A 6 10.50 -12.24 15.03
CA PHE A 6 9.46 -13.23 15.34
C PHE A 6 8.24 -12.58 16.01
N TRP A 7 8.46 -11.73 17.02
CA TRP A 7 7.36 -11.03 17.70
C TRP A 7 6.65 -10.02 16.79
N MET A 8 7.39 -9.32 15.91
CA MET A 8 6.78 -8.46 14.90
C MET A 8 5.94 -9.26 13.90
N GLY A 9 6.47 -10.38 13.40
CA GLY A 9 5.75 -11.27 12.48
C GLY A 9 4.47 -11.84 13.10
N LEU A 10 4.53 -12.26 14.37
CA LEU A 10 3.37 -12.74 15.12
C LEU A 10 2.30 -11.66 15.31
N GLY A 11 2.72 -10.43 15.64
CA GLY A 11 1.82 -9.30 15.77
C GLY A 11 1.11 -8.95 14.46
N VAL A 12 1.85 -8.95 13.34
CA VAL A 12 1.29 -8.69 12.01
C VAL A 12 0.30 -9.78 11.60
N THR A 13 0.65 -11.06 11.79
CA THR A 13 -0.28 -12.16 11.46
C THR A 13 -1.54 -12.13 12.31
N ALA A 14 -1.42 -11.88 13.62
CA ALA A 14 -2.59 -11.71 14.49
C ALA A 14 -3.46 -10.52 14.06
N GLY A 15 -2.85 -9.40 13.67
CA GLY A 15 -3.56 -8.22 13.15
C GLY A 15 -4.36 -8.52 11.88
N VAL A 16 -3.75 -9.20 10.91
CA VAL A 16 -4.43 -9.60 9.66
C VAL A 16 -5.62 -10.52 9.95
N VAL A 17 -5.46 -11.49 10.85
CA VAL A 17 -6.55 -12.42 11.22
C VAL A 17 -7.71 -11.70 11.92
N LEU A 18 -7.40 -10.73 12.80
CA LEU A 18 -8.44 -9.94 13.46
C LEU A 18 -9.21 -9.05 12.47
N VAL A 19 -8.52 -8.40 11.55
CA VAL A 19 -9.14 -7.54 10.53
C VAL A 19 -10.03 -8.35 9.59
N THR A 20 -9.53 -9.48 9.09
CA THR A 20 -10.30 -10.37 8.19
C THR A 20 -11.55 -10.94 8.85
N LYS A 21 -11.47 -11.31 10.15
CA LYS A 21 -12.67 -11.74 10.90
C LYS A 21 -13.63 -10.59 11.18
N ALA A 22 -13.14 -9.40 11.52
CA ALA A 22 -13.98 -8.22 11.71
C ALA A 22 -14.70 -7.85 10.42
N GLU A 23 -14.01 -7.88 9.29
CA GLU A 23 -14.59 -7.64 7.97
C GLU A 23 -15.65 -8.68 7.63
N ALA A 24 -15.37 -9.97 7.85
CA ALA A 24 -16.33 -11.06 7.64
C ALA A 24 -17.58 -10.91 8.54
N TYR A 25 -17.39 -10.51 9.80
CA TYR A 25 -18.48 -10.28 10.75
C TYR A 25 -19.36 -9.09 10.33
N VAL A 26 -18.75 -7.97 9.96
CA VAL A 26 -19.47 -6.80 9.42
C VAL A 26 -20.19 -7.16 8.13
N ARG A 27 -19.58 -7.98 7.27
CA ARG A 27 -20.18 -8.44 6.01
C ARG A 27 -21.41 -9.34 6.23
N ALA A 28 -21.38 -10.17 7.28
CA ALA A 28 -22.46 -11.08 7.64
C ALA A 28 -23.63 -10.38 8.36
N ASN A 29 -23.35 -9.41 9.22
CA ASN A 29 -24.35 -8.79 10.10
C ASN A 29 -24.86 -7.40 9.64
N THR A 30 -24.36 -6.85 8.53
CA THR A 30 -24.76 -5.52 8.04
C THR A 30 -25.49 -5.60 6.70
N PRO A 31 -26.72 -5.07 6.55
CA PRO A 31 -27.43 -5.05 5.27
C PRO A 31 -26.67 -4.22 4.23
N LYS A 32 -26.68 -4.66 2.97
CA LYS A 32 -25.86 -4.14 1.85
C LYS A 32 -25.80 -2.59 1.74
N ARG A 33 -26.86 -1.87 2.13
CA ARG A 33 -26.97 -0.41 1.98
C ARG A 33 -26.07 0.46 2.87
N ALA A 34 -25.63 -0.02 4.04
CA ALA A 34 -24.70 0.76 4.89
C ALA A 34 -23.22 0.55 4.52
N ARG A 35 -22.95 -0.48 3.72
CA ARG A 35 -21.60 -0.88 3.25
C ARG A 35 -21.16 -0.02 2.06
N GLU A 36 -22.09 0.36 1.21
CA GLU A 36 -21.88 1.30 0.08
C GLU A 36 -21.64 2.73 0.55
N PHE A 37 -22.23 3.16 1.67
CA PHE A 37 -22.09 4.54 2.18
C PHE A 37 -20.69 4.87 2.72
N VAL A 38 -19.94 3.87 3.23
CA VAL A 38 -18.59 4.06 3.77
C VAL A 38 -17.48 3.66 2.79
N LEU A 39 -17.73 2.68 1.90
CA LEU A 39 -16.70 2.09 1.04
C LEU A 39 -16.85 2.40 -0.45
N GLY A 40 -17.95 3.04 -0.88
CA GLY A 40 -18.24 3.26 -2.28
C GLY A 40 -18.64 1.99 -3.03
N GLU A 41 -19.32 2.16 -4.16
CA GLU A 41 -19.96 1.11 -4.96
C GLU A 41 -18.95 0.19 -5.71
N ASP A 42 -17.67 0.58 -5.76
CA ASP A 42 -16.62 -0.06 -6.55
C ASP A 42 -15.58 -0.79 -5.66
N GLN A 43 -16.00 -1.83 -4.94
CA GLN A 43 -15.08 -2.64 -4.10
C GLN A 43 -14.09 -3.50 -4.90
N ASP A 44 -14.31 -3.74 -6.20
CA ASP A 44 -13.42 -4.59 -7.00
C ASP A 44 -12.13 -3.90 -7.47
N GLN A 45 -12.04 -2.57 -7.33
CA GLN A 45 -10.94 -1.78 -7.91
C GLN A 45 -10.14 -0.95 -6.89
N VAL A 46 -10.40 -1.06 -5.59
CA VAL A 46 -9.64 -0.28 -4.58
C VAL A 46 -8.18 -0.73 -4.53
N ALA A 47 -7.94 -2.04 -4.57
CA ALA A 47 -6.60 -2.61 -4.61
C ALA A 47 -5.85 -2.22 -5.89
N SER A 48 -6.51 -2.29 -7.05
CA SER A 48 -5.89 -1.91 -8.33
C SER A 48 -5.60 -0.41 -8.39
N ARG A 49 -6.52 0.46 -7.96
CA ARG A 49 -6.29 1.91 -7.88
C ARG A 49 -5.14 2.27 -6.94
N THR A 50 -5.06 1.60 -5.78
CA THR A 50 -3.97 1.81 -4.82
C THR A 50 -2.64 1.34 -5.40
N LEU A 51 -2.60 0.15 -6.01
CA LEU A 51 -1.39 -0.39 -6.63
C LEU A 51 -0.93 0.49 -7.80
N SER A 52 -1.85 0.93 -8.65
CA SER A 52 -1.58 1.87 -9.75
C SER A 52 -1.07 3.22 -9.22
N GLY A 53 -1.64 3.72 -8.12
CA GLY A 53 -1.16 4.94 -7.45
C GLY A 53 0.27 4.79 -6.92
N LEU A 54 0.56 3.70 -6.23
CA LEU A 54 1.88 3.39 -5.69
C LEU A 54 2.92 3.23 -6.81
N VAL A 55 2.59 2.51 -7.87
CA VAL A 55 3.48 2.33 -9.04
C VAL A 55 3.75 3.68 -9.71
N ARG A 56 2.71 4.50 -9.90
CA ARG A 56 2.86 5.83 -10.51
C ARG A 56 3.77 6.74 -9.68
N GLN A 57 3.59 6.73 -8.36
CA GLN A 57 4.42 7.50 -7.42
C GLN A 57 5.87 7.01 -7.41
N PHE A 58 6.08 5.69 -7.46
CA PHE A 58 7.41 5.09 -7.54
C PHE A 58 8.12 5.50 -8.84
N THR A 59 7.47 5.35 -9.98
CA THR A 59 8.04 5.73 -11.29
C THR A 59 8.40 7.22 -11.35
N GLN A 60 7.53 8.09 -10.82
CA GLN A 60 7.82 9.53 -10.75
C GLN A 60 9.05 9.83 -9.89
N THR A 61 9.17 9.17 -8.74
CA THR A 61 10.33 9.34 -7.85
C THR A 61 11.61 8.82 -8.50
N MET A 62 11.55 7.69 -9.21
CA MET A 62 12.68 7.14 -9.95
C MET A 62 13.16 8.09 -11.04
N HIS A 63 12.26 8.68 -11.82
CA HIS A 63 12.64 9.67 -12.84
C HIS A 63 13.30 10.91 -12.23
N GLN A 64 12.76 11.45 -11.13
CA GLN A 64 13.41 12.57 -10.43
C GLN A 64 14.82 12.23 -9.97
N ARG A 65 15.04 11.01 -9.46
CA ARG A 65 16.38 10.54 -9.07
C ARG A 65 17.31 10.37 -10.27
N GLN A 66 16.78 9.93 -11.40
CA GLN A 66 17.57 9.79 -12.62
C GLN A 66 18.02 11.17 -13.14
N ASP A 67 17.12 12.16 -13.18
CA ASP A 67 17.46 13.53 -13.56
C ASP A 67 18.50 14.14 -12.60
N GLU A 68 18.39 13.88 -11.30
CA GLU A 68 19.38 14.30 -10.30
C GLU A 68 20.76 13.66 -10.53
N LEU A 69 20.79 12.36 -10.84
CA LEU A 69 22.04 11.64 -11.11
C LEU A 69 22.68 12.09 -12.41
N ASP A 70 21.90 12.25 -13.47
CA ASP A 70 22.39 12.71 -14.77
C ASP A 70 23.01 14.10 -14.66
N ARG A 71 22.37 15.02 -13.91
CA ARG A 71 22.96 16.34 -13.61
C ARG A 71 24.28 16.23 -12.86
N ARG A 72 24.36 15.38 -11.82
CA ARG A 72 25.61 15.18 -11.05
C ARG A 72 26.72 14.57 -11.89
N TYR A 73 26.41 13.65 -12.79
CA TYR A 73 27.40 13.03 -13.66
C TYR A 73 27.87 14.00 -14.75
N LEU A 74 26.95 14.75 -15.37
CA LEU A 74 27.32 15.79 -16.33
C LEU A 74 28.23 16.84 -15.70
N ASP A 75 27.91 17.31 -14.49
CA ASP A 75 28.73 18.28 -13.74
C ASP A 75 30.12 17.70 -13.37
N ARG A 76 30.19 16.40 -13.05
CA ARG A 76 31.45 15.70 -12.75
C ARG A 76 32.33 15.45 -13.99
N PHE A 77 31.75 15.29 -15.18
CA PHE A 77 32.49 14.97 -16.41
C PHE A 77 32.69 16.18 -17.35
N GLN A 78 32.03 17.32 -17.10
CA GLN A 78 32.23 18.57 -17.84
C GLN A 78 33.19 19.56 -17.16
N GLY A 79 33.69 19.26 -15.95
CA GLY A 79 34.78 19.99 -15.29
C GLY A 79 36.13 19.29 -15.45
#